data_AF-A0A526ZCR2-F1
#
_entry.id   AF-A0A526ZCR2-F1
#
_cell.length_a   1.000
_cell.length_b   1.000
_cell.length_c   1.000
_cell.angle_alpha   90.00
_cell.angle_beta   90.00
_cell.angle_gamma   90.00
#
_symmetry.space_group_name_H-M   'P 1'
#
loop_
_entity.id
_entity.type
_entity.pdbx_description
1 polymer ?
#
loop_
_entity_poly.entity_id
_entity_poly.type
_entity_poly.pdbx_seq_one_letter_code
_entity_poly.pdbx_strand_id
1 'polypeptide(L)'
;DHTTGKVEIVSMNHGFAVDAGSLPTGVEETHVSLFDGSNCGITLTGRPVFSVQHHPEASPGPQDSHYLFRRFVNLIREKRGEPALAERA
;
A
#
# COMPACT_ATOMS: atom_id res chain seq x y z
N ASP A 1 -2.89 -1.20 -7.66
CA ASP A 1 -3.49 -0.35 -6.62
C ASP A 1 -4.94 0.03 -7.00
N HIS A 2 -5.93 -0.45 -6.24
CA HIS A 2 -7.34 -0.09 -6.43
C HIS A 2 -7.66 1.37 -6.04
N THR A 3 -6.80 2.02 -5.25
CA THR A 3 -7.00 3.41 -4.80
C THR A 3 -6.59 4.44 -5.86
N THR A 4 -5.73 4.07 -6.81
CA THR A 4 -5.24 4.95 -7.88
C THR A 4 -5.50 4.42 -9.30
N GLY A 5 -5.86 3.13 -9.44
CA GLY A 5 -5.99 2.45 -10.72
C GLY A 5 -4.64 2.15 -11.40
N LYS A 6 -3.51 2.35 -10.70
CA LYS A 6 -2.17 2.14 -11.24
C LYS A 6 -1.70 0.68 -11.06
N VAL A 7 -0.85 0.24 -11.98
CA VAL A 7 -0.05 -0.98 -11.87
C VAL A 7 1.36 -0.56 -11.46
N GLU A 8 1.97 -1.36 -10.59
CA GLU A 8 3.33 -1.17 -10.08
C GLU A 8 4.12 -2.45 -10.35
N ILE A 9 5.37 -2.32 -10.79
CA ILE A 9 6.31 -3.44 -10.71
C ILE A 9 6.97 -3.35 -9.33
N VAL A 10 7.00 -4.45 -8.59
CA VAL A 10 7.39 -4.45 -7.16
C VAL A 10 8.34 -5.59 -6.83
N SER A 11 9.05 -5.45 -5.71
CA SER A 11 9.85 -6.53 -5.11
C SER A 11 9.03 -7.32 -4.10
N MET A 12 9.03 -8.64 -4.24
CA MET A 12 8.29 -9.58 -3.38
C MET A 12 9.25 -10.57 -2.73
N ASN A 13 9.13 -10.79 -1.42
CA ASN A 13 9.86 -11.84 -0.70
C ASN A 13 9.08 -12.31 0.54
N HIS A 14 7.99 -13.04 0.33
CA HIS A 14 7.16 -13.62 1.39
C HIS A 14 6.67 -15.02 0.99
N GLY A 15 6.48 -15.90 1.98
CA GLY A 15 5.96 -17.27 1.78
C GLY A 15 4.52 -17.48 2.27
N PHE A 16 3.90 -16.43 2.82
CA PHE A 16 2.54 -16.42 3.32
C PHE A 16 1.82 -15.19 2.77
N ALA A 17 0.50 -15.29 2.56
CA ALA A 17 -0.33 -14.18 2.12
C ALA A 17 -1.57 -14.06 3.02
N VAL A 18 -2.12 -12.86 3.10
CA VAL A 18 -3.42 -12.62 3.74
C VAL A 18 -4.53 -13.12 2.82
N ASP A 19 -5.47 -13.89 3.36
CA ASP A 19 -6.65 -14.33 2.60
C ASP A 19 -7.67 -13.18 2.51
N ALA A 20 -7.88 -12.66 1.30
CA ALA A 20 -8.84 -11.59 1.02
C ALA A 20 -10.28 -11.97 1.40
N GLY A 21 -10.66 -13.25 1.29
CA GLY A 21 -11.98 -13.73 1.67
C GLY A 21 -12.23 -13.76 3.18
N SER A 22 -11.16 -13.61 3.97
CA SER A 22 -11.19 -13.65 5.44
C SER A 22 -11.15 -12.26 6.11
N LEU A 23 -11.10 -11.18 5.32
CA LEU A 23 -10.98 -9.83 5.87
C LEU A 23 -12.20 -9.47 6.73
N PRO A 24 -12.01 -8.99 7.98
CA PRO A 24 -13.12 -8.60 8.82
C PRO A 24 -13.73 -7.27 8.34
N THR A 25 -14.94 -6.97 8.82
CA THR A 25 -15.61 -5.70 8.53
C THR A 25 -14.73 -4.50 8.91
N GLY A 26 -14.60 -3.55 7.98
CA GLY A 26 -13.78 -2.35 8.15
C GLY A 26 -12.31 -2.54 7.76
N VAL A 27 -11.95 -3.69 7.17
CA VAL A 27 -10.65 -3.92 6.50
C VAL A 27 -10.91 -4.13 5.02
N GLU A 28 -10.25 -3.34 4.18
CA GLU A 28 -10.45 -3.35 2.73
C GLU A 28 -9.15 -3.69 2.02
N GLU A 29 -9.22 -4.57 1.01
CA GLU A 29 -8.10 -4.83 0.10
C GLU A 29 -7.83 -3.60 -0.77
N THR A 30 -6.55 -3.26 -0.92
CA THR A 30 -6.11 -2.09 -1.70
C THR A 30 -5.23 -2.47 -2.88
N HIS A 31 -4.46 -3.56 -2.77
CA HIS A 31 -3.56 -4.02 -3.81
C HIS A 31 -3.80 -5.50 -4.03
N VAL A 32 -3.78 -5.91 -5.29
CA VAL A 32 -3.90 -7.30 -5.71
C VAL A 32 -2.74 -7.63 -6.64
N SER A 33 -2.19 -8.83 -6.50
CA SER A 33 -1.19 -9.36 -7.42
C SER A 33 -1.85 -9.65 -8.76
N LEU A 34 -1.32 -9.07 -9.84
CA LEU A 34 -1.77 -9.40 -11.20
C LEU A 34 -1.22 -10.74 -11.71
N PHE A 35 -0.30 -11.38 -10.96
CA PHE A 35 0.22 -12.70 -11.34
C PHE A 35 -0.70 -13.84 -10.89
N ASP A 36 -1.34 -13.72 -9.73
CA ASP A 36 -2.08 -14.83 -9.12
C ASP A 36 -3.35 -14.41 -8.36
N GLY A 37 -3.66 -13.11 -8.28
CA GLY A 37 -4.84 -12.61 -7.57
C GLY A 37 -4.70 -12.55 -6.05
N SER A 38 -3.51 -12.80 -5.49
CA SER A 38 -3.29 -12.72 -4.04
C SER A 38 -3.35 -11.29 -3.49
N ASN A 39 -3.79 -11.15 -2.23
CA ASN A 39 -3.83 -9.86 -1.54
C ASN A 39 -2.41 -9.29 -1.39
N CYS A 40 -2.23 -8.03 -1.77
CA CYS A 40 -0.96 -7.32 -1.71
C CYS A 40 -0.99 -6.06 -0.84
N GLY A 41 -2.10 -5.78 -0.15
CA GLY A 41 -2.23 -4.62 0.71
C GLY A 41 -3.64 -4.40 1.22
N ILE A 42 -3.74 -3.76 2.37
CA ILE A 42 -4.99 -3.51 3.09
C ILE A 42 -5.03 -2.11 3.71
N THR A 43 -6.24 -1.63 3.98
CA THR A 43 -6.47 -0.41 4.76
C THR A 43 -7.63 -0.58 5.75
N LEU A 44 -7.69 0.27 6.77
CA LEU A 44 -8.80 0.30 7.73
C LEU A 44 -9.78 1.43 7.41
N THR A 45 -11.07 1.11 7.36
CA THR A 45 -12.12 2.12 7.21
C THR A 45 -12.12 3.06 8.43
N GLY A 46 -12.13 4.38 8.17
CA GLY A 46 -12.22 5.41 9.21
C GLY A 46 -10.96 5.63 10.05
N ARG A 47 -9.83 4.96 9.75
CA ARG A 47 -8.55 5.16 10.45
C ARG A 47 -7.41 5.31 9.45
N PRO A 48 -6.39 6.15 9.72
CA PRO A 48 -5.24 6.34 8.83
C PRO A 48 -4.24 5.18 8.96
N VAL A 49 -4.68 3.96 8.67
CA VAL A 49 -3.90 2.73 8.81
C VAL A 49 -3.94 1.96 7.49
N PHE A 50 -2.77 1.59 6.98
CA PHE A 50 -2.62 0.76 5.80
C PHE A 50 -1.36 -0.09 5.89
N SER A 51 -1.30 -1.15 5.09
CA SER A 51 -0.10 -1.94 4.87
C SER A 51 -0.04 -2.46 3.44
N VAL A 52 1.15 -2.89 3.02
CA VAL A 52 1.39 -3.58 1.75
C VAL A 52 2.18 -4.86 2.02
N GLN A 53 2.03 -5.84 1.13
CA GLN A 53 2.68 -7.15 1.21
C GLN A 53 4.06 -7.17 0.54
N HIS A 54 4.28 -6.28 -0.42
CA HIS A 54 5.54 -6.10 -1.15
C HIS A 54 6.52 -5.21 -0.38
N HIS A 55 7.75 -5.13 -0.87
CA HIS A 55 8.82 -4.26 -0.33
C HIS A 55 8.84 -2.91 -1.07
N PRO A 56 8.17 -1.86 -0.55
CA PRO A 56 8.14 -0.56 -1.21
C PRO A 56 9.48 0.16 -1.19
N GLU A 57 10.40 -0.20 -0.29
CA GLU A 57 11.77 0.30 -0.23
C GLU A 57 12.63 -0.22 -1.39
N ALA A 58 12.23 -1.37 -1.96
CA ALA A 58 12.98 -2.16 -2.93
C ALA A 58 14.36 -2.61 -2.39
N SER A 59 15.41 -2.51 -3.22
CA SER A 59 16.79 -2.91 -2.89
C SER A 59 17.01 -4.42 -2.66
N PRO A 60 17.09 -5.23 -3.74
CA PRO A 60 17.01 -4.84 -5.15
C PRO A 60 15.57 -4.65 -5.64
N GLY A 61 15.43 -4.01 -6.81
CA GLY A 61 14.16 -3.94 -7.56
C GLY A 61 13.69 -2.51 -7.91
N PRO A 62 12.52 -2.40 -8.55
CA PRO A 62 11.93 -1.14 -9.02
C PRO A 62 11.44 -0.24 -7.87
N GLN A 63 11.31 1.06 -8.12
CA GLN A 63 10.93 2.08 -7.13
C GLN A 63 9.48 2.57 -7.28
N ASP A 64 8.66 1.88 -8.07
CA ASP A 64 7.28 2.28 -8.40
C ASP A 64 6.43 2.53 -7.14
N SER A 65 6.65 1.77 -6.07
CA SER A 65 5.92 1.86 -4.80
C SER A 65 6.45 2.90 -3.80
N HIS A 66 7.45 3.72 -4.15
CA HIS A 66 8.06 4.69 -3.22
C HIS A 66 7.08 5.76 -2.72
N TYR A 67 6.01 6.04 -3.46
CA TYR A 67 4.98 7.00 -3.02
C TYR A 67 4.28 6.56 -1.73
N LEU A 68 4.29 5.26 -1.37
CA LEU A 68 3.71 4.77 -0.12
C LEU A 68 4.37 5.39 1.12
N PHE A 69 5.69 5.62 1.08
CA PHE A 69 6.38 6.36 2.13
C PHE A 69 5.89 7.80 2.22
N ARG A 70 5.66 8.45 1.07
CA ARG A 70 5.09 9.80 1.06
C ARG A 70 3.66 9.82 1.58
N ARG A 71 2.83 8.84 1.20
CA ARG A 71 1.47 8.66 1.71
C ARG A 71 1.51 8.53 3.23
N PHE A 72 2.38 7.68 3.79
CA PHE A 72 2.58 7.55 5.23
C PHE A 72 2.99 8.88 5.90
N VAL A 73 3.98 9.59 5.36
CA VAL A 73 4.39 10.90 5.87
C VAL A 73 3.25 11.92 5.83
N ASN A 74 2.43 11.91 4.77
CA ASN A 74 1.29 12.81 4.65
C ASN A 74 0.22 12.52 5.71
N LEU A 75 0.00 11.26 6.10
CA LEU A 75 -0.89 10.93 7.24
C LEU A 75 -0.37 11.51 8.56
N ILE A 76 0.95 11.48 8.79
CA ILE A 76 1.57 12.10 9.97
C ILE A 76 1.39 13.62 9.95
N ARG A 77 1.61 14.25 8.79
CA ARG A 77 1.48 15.71 8.60
C ARG A 77 0.05 16.17 8.82
N GLU A 78 -0.93 15.45 8.29
CA GLU A 78 -2.36 15.72 8.52
C GLU A 78 -2.69 15.72 10.01
N LYS A 79 -2.23 14.71 10.76
CA LYS A 79 -2.43 14.67 12.22
C LYS A 79 -1.75 15.81 12.98
N ARG A 80 -0.71 16.41 12.40
CA ARG A 80 0.00 17.57 12.96
C ARG A 80 -0.54 18.92 12.45
N GLY A 81 -1.55 18.91 11.58
CA GLY A 81 -2.09 20.13 10.96
C GLY A 81 -1.14 20.77 9.95
N GLU A 82 -0.21 20.00 9.39
CA GLU A 82 0.78 20.46 8.41
C GLU A 82 0.29 20.22 6.97
N PRO A 83 0.66 21.07 6.00
CA PRO A 83 0.27 20.87 4.60
C PRO A 83 0.89 19.60 4.03
N ALA A 84 0.17 18.88 3.17
CA ALA A 84 0.67 17.66 2.52
C ALA A 84 1.86 17.93 1.59
N LEU A 85 2.74 16.95 1.46
CA LEU A 85 3.79 16.92 0.43
C LEU A 85 3.17 16.51 -0.91
N ALA A 86 3.49 17.23 -1.99
CA ALA A 86 3.10 16.86 -3.35
C ALA A 86 3.68 15.49 -3.73
N GLU A 87 3.00 14.70 -4.57
CA GLU A 87 3.56 13.47 -5.15
C GLU A 87 4.77 13.79 -6.06
N ARG A 88 5.71 12.85 -6.16
CA ARG A 88 6.92 13.00 -6.98
C ARG A 88 6.48 12.49 -8.35
N ALA A 89 6.80 13.25 -9.39
CA ALA A 89 6.60 12.82 -10.77
C ALA A 89 7.43 11.56 -11.06
#